data_AF-A0A931Z1Y6-F1
#
_entry.id   AF-A0A931Z1Y6-F1
#
_cell.length_a   1.000
_cell.length_b   1.000
_cell.length_c   1.000
_cell.angle_alpha   90.00
_cell.angle_beta   90.00
_cell.angle_gamma   90.00
#
_symmetry.space_group_name_H-M   'P 1'
#
loop_
_entity.id
_entity.type
_entity.pdbx_description
1 polymer ?
#
loop_
_entity_poly.entity_id
_entity_poly.type
_entity_poly.pdbx_seq_one_letter_code
_entity_poly.pdbx_strand_id
1 'polypeptide(L)'
;MLLFKKILTFSKEAVATSDKRQAERYPVGQTFPFKPVLTLIGHDGEGNALPESGKSQDWAGRLSNISATGASIQIHSAAVGARGEPCVFKLSLDGYLLEIPGTIAFFRFYPQYALCGFSFNFHDFEIQKAYLQILEPVTLGASLAAVDPKKIKQDIEGLTKEQYVGDKAARLTVWRDTAGGINSFEFRMNDYCVRWAQGMTEVQTGAFDPKAAGKKGGLAMSGLTPVQKEEVHWLFCLAVPNLAKAVPMDVRKFLGQMVAVK
;
A
#
# COMPACT_ATOMS: atom_id res chain seq x y z
N MET A 1 -12.75 8.59 -9.86
CA MET A 1 -12.81 7.17 -10.28
C MET A 1 -12.29 6.31 -9.13
N LEU A 2 -12.98 5.24 -8.74
CA LEU A 2 -12.55 4.36 -7.64
C LEU A 2 -11.85 3.12 -8.17
N LEU A 3 -10.76 2.72 -7.51
CA LEU A 3 -10.04 1.50 -7.86
C LEU A 3 -10.78 0.25 -7.37
N PHE A 4 -11.41 0.34 -6.20
CA PHE A 4 -12.21 -0.73 -5.62
C PHE A 4 -13.67 -0.27 -5.52
N LYS A 5 -14.57 -0.98 -6.19
CA LYS A 5 -16.00 -0.67 -6.23
C LYS A 5 -16.79 -1.51 -5.22
N LYS A 6 -16.28 -2.66 -4.81
CA LYS A 6 -17.01 -3.65 -3.99
C LYS A 6 -16.36 -3.97 -2.64
N ILE A 7 -15.02 -3.95 -2.53
CA ILE A 7 -14.35 -4.46 -1.32
C ILE A 7 -13.83 -3.39 -0.34
N LEU A 8 -13.58 -2.16 -0.81
CA LEU A 8 -13.13 -1.02 0.02
C LEU A 8 -14.10 0.16 -0.08
N THR A 9 -15.33 -0.07 0.34
CA THR A 9 -16.38 0.96 0.37
C THR A 9 -16.34 1.71 1.71
N PHE A 10 -15.47 2.71 1.82
CA PHE A 10 -15.44 3.57 3.01
C PHE A 10 -16.71 4.44 3.10
N SER A 11 -17.28 4.54 4.31
CA SER A 11 -18.36 5.50 4.61
C SER A 11 -17.78 6.81 5.14
N LYS A 12 -18.55 7.91 5.06
CA LYS A 12 -18.11 9.23 5.52
C LYS A 12 -17.77 9.23 7.01
N GLU A 13 -18.55 8.51 7.80
CA GLU A 13 -18.42 8.39 9.25
C GLU A 13 -17.14 7.63 9.63
N ALA A 14 -16.82 6.56 8.90
CA ALA A 14 -15.60 5.79 9.11
C ALA A 14 -14.34 6.61 8.81
N VAL A 15 -14.39 7.45 7.77
CA VAL A 15 -13.27 8.32 7.38
C VAL A 15 -13.02 9.45 8.37
N ALA A 16 -14.08 10.12 8.84
CA ALA A 16 -13.97 11.20 9.84
C ALA A 16 -13.35 10.72 11.17
N THR A 17 -13.51 9.42 11.48
CA THR A 17 -12.94 8.81 12.69
C THR A 17 -11.46 8.41 12.50
N SER A 18 -11.07 8.06 11.28
CA SER A 18 -9.69 7.70 10.94
C SER A 18 -8.74 8.91 11.02
N ASP A 19 -9.23 10.11 10.73
CA ASP A 19 -8.47 11.37 10.73
C ASP A 19 -7.99 11.80 12.14
N LYS A 20 -8.63 11.28 13.20
CA LYS A 20 -8.28 11.59 14.61
C LYS A 20 -7.10 10.78 15.16
N ARG A 21 -6.67 9.73 14.47
CA ARG A 21 -5.47 8.97 14.83
C ARG A 21 -4.30 9.72 14.23
N GLN A 22 -3.37 10.24 15.05
CA GLN A 22 -2.13 10.88 14.59
C GLN A 22 -1.60 10.12 13.37
N ALA A 23 -1.61 10.76 12.20
CA ALA A 23 -1.58 10.05 10.92
C ALA A 23 -0.26 9.28 10.75
N GLU A 24 -0.30 8.00 11.13
CA GLU A 24 0.83 7.09 11.04
C GLU A 24 1.34 7.06 9.58
N ARG A 25 2.65 7.11 9.44
CA ARG A 25 3.31 7.16 8.14
C ARG A 25 3.82 5.79 7.77
N TYR A 26 3.25 5.23 6.71
CA TYR A 26 3.62 3.92 6.20
C TYR A 26 4.64 4.06 5.08
N PRO A 27 5.78 3.35 5.15
CA PRO A 27 6.76 3.34 4.07
C PRO A 27 6.16 2.73 2.79
N VAL A 28 6.51 3.31 1.64
CA VAL A 28 6.09 2.78 0.34
C VAL A 28 7.23 1.97 -0.29
N GLY A 29 6.89 0.78 -0.76
CA GLY A 29 7.79 -0.15 -1.43
C GLY A 29 8.32 0.39 -2.76
N GLN A 30 9.53 -0.01 -3.14
CA GLN A 30 10.16 0.48 -4.38
C GLN A 30 9.43 0.01 -5.64
N THR A 31 8.77 -1.14 -5.55
CA THR A 31 8.03 -1.78 -6.64
C THR A 31 6.54 -1.48 -6.57
N PHE A 32 6.13 -0.47 -5.79
CA PHE A 32 4.73 -0.04 -5.76
C PHE A 32 4.35 0.51 -7.15
N PRO A 33 3.27 0.01 -7.78
CA PRO A 33 3.09 0.18 -9.22
C PRO A 33 2.59 1.57 -9.63
N PHE A 34 2.13 2.39 -8.68
CA PHE A 34 1.71 3.76 -8.98
C PHE A 34 2.89 4.64 -9.35
N LYS A 35 2.70 5.48 -10.37
CA LYS A 35 3.65 6.52 -10.79
C LYS A 35 3.27 7.83 -10.08
N PRO A 36 4.07 8.29 -9.10
CA PRO A 36 3.78 9.52 -8.39
C PRO A 36 4.42 10.72 -9.09
N VAL A 37 3.65 11.80 -9.22
CA VAL A 37 4.10 13.08 -9.73
C VAL A 37 3.68 14.16 -8.76
N LEU A 38 4.56 15.12 -8.50
CA LEU A 38 4.24 16.31 -7.71
C LEU A 38 4.32 17.54 -8.61
N THR A 39 3.20 18.23 -8.77
CA THR A 39 3.15 19.53 -9.43
C THR A 39 3.49 20.60 -8.41
N LEU A 40 4.55 21.36 -8.70
CA LEU A 40 5.03 22.49 -7.90
C LEU A 40 4.81 23.79 -8.67
N ILE A 41 4.69 24.90 -7.94
CA ILE A 41 4.73 26.22 -8.56
C ILE A 41 6.11 26.45 -9.19
N GLY A 42 6.17 27.20 -10.29
CA GLY A 42 7.45 27.55 -10.91
C GLY A 42 8.17 28.63 -10.11
N HIS A 43 9.50 28.54 -10.00
CA HIS A 43 10.35 29.56 -9.38
C HIS A 43 11.31 30.16 -10.42
N ASP A 44 11.71 31.41 -10.21
CA ASP A 44 12.78 32.06 -10.98
C ASP A 44 14.18 31.57 -10.56
N GLY A 45 15.23 32.07 -11.23
CA GLY A 45 16.62 31.71 -10.94
C GLY A 45 17.14 32.15 -9.57
N GLU A 46 16.39 32.98 -8.85
CA GLU A 46 16.68 33.44 -7.49
C GLU A 46 15.84 32.70 -6.43
N GLY A 47 14.95 31.80 -6.87
CA GLY A 47 14.09 31.00 -5.99
C GLY A 47 12.79 31.69 -5.58
N ASN A 48 12.42 32.81 -6.21
CA ASN A 48 11.12 33.45 -5.97
C ASN A 48 10.03 32.78 -6.80
N ALA A 49 8.84 32.64 -6.24
CA ALA A 49 7.69 32.10 -6.96
C ALA A 49 7.36 32.99 -8.18
N LEU A 50 7.21 32.36 -9.35
CA LEU A 50 6.73 33.06 -10.54
C LEU A 50 5.27 33.48 -10.31
N PRO A 51 4.82 34.62 -10.90
CA PRO A 51 3.41 35.03 -10.87
C PRO A 51 2.48 33.90 -11.36
N GLU A 52 1.17 33.92 -11.10
CA GLU A 52 0.23 32.82 -11.44
C GLU A 52 0.23 32.35 -12.92
N SER A 53 0.83 33.11 -13.83
CA SER A 53 1.11 32.73 -15.23
C SER A 53 2.40 31.90 -15.42
N GLY A 54 3.15 31.67 -14.34
CA GLY A 54 4.33 30.85 -14.24
C GLY A 54 3.95 29.38 -14.32
N LYS A 55 4.53 28.67 -15.29
CA LYS A 55 4.24 27.27 -15.57
C LYS A 55 4.48 26.43 -14.33
N SER A 56 3.41 25.92 -13.71
CA SER A 56 3.53 24.82 -12.75
C SER A 56 4.28 23.67 -13.43
N GLN A 57 5.18 23.04 -12.69
CA GLN A 57 6.05 22.00 -13.23
C GLN A 57 5.76 20.67 -12.54
N ASP A 58 5.60 19.64 -13.36
CA ASP A 58 5.38 18.26 -12.91
C ASP A 58 6.73 17.57 -12.67
N TRP A 59 6.90 17.09 -11.44
CA TRP A 59 8.10 16.36 -11.02
C TRP A 59 7.73 14.92 -10.72
N ALA A 60 8.06 14.03 -11.65
CA ALA A 60 8.00 12.60 -11.40
C ALA A 60 9.00 12.23 -10.30
N GLY A 61 8.60 11.30 -9.44
CA GLY A 61 9.42 10.91 -8.31
C GLY A 61 9.14 9.52 -7.82
N ARG A 62 9.61 9.27 -6.60
CA ARG A 62 9.38 8.03 -5.87
C ARG A 62 8.75 8.34 -4.52
N LEU A 63 7.61 7.71 -4.25
CA LEU A 63 6.99 7.78 -2.94
C LEU A 63 7.91 7.15 -1.89
N SER A 64 8.11 7.87 -0.79
CA SER A 64 8.90 7.42 0.35
C SER A 64 8.00 6.90 1.46
N ASN A 65 6.95 7.64 1.79
CA ASN A 65 5.92 7.24 2.74
C ASN A 65 4.60 7.96 2.44
N ILE A 66 3.51 7.38 2.92
CA ILE A 66 2.15 7.94 2.84
C ILE A 66 1.43 7.77 4.19
N SER A 67 0.44 8.62 4.45
CA SER A 67 -0.40 8.61 5.65
C SER A 67 -1.81 9.08 5.31
N ALA A 68 -2.74 9.06 6.25
CA ALA A 68 -4.11 9.55 5.98
C ALA A 68 -4.17 11.02 5.52
N THR A 69 -3.23 11.86 5.96
CA THR A 69 -3.28 13.32 5.79
C THR A 69 -2.12 13.91 4.98
N GLY A 70 -1.18 13.08 4.53
CA GLY A 70 -0.04 13.56 3.74
C GLY A 70 0.87 12.45 3.25
N ALA A 71 1.87 12.85 2.48
CA ALA A 71 2.85 11.93 1.91
C ALA A 71 4.23 12.61 1.79
N SER A 72 5.24 11.80 1.47
CA SER A 72 6.57 12.27 1.13
C SER A 72 7.06 11.61 -0.15
N ILE A 73 7.61 12.42 -1.04
CA ILE A 73 8.13 12.03 -2.34
C ILE A 73 9.58 12.47 -2.49
N GLN A 74 10.39 11.61 -3.09
CA GLN A 74 11.72 11.91 -3.57
C GLN A 74 11.63 12.30 -5.05
N ILE A 75 12.07 13.50 -5.40
CA ILE A 75 12.04 14.04 -6.77
C ILE A 75 13.44 14.50 -7.20
N HIS A 76 13.59 14.90 -8.46
CA HIS A 76 14.86 15.39 -8.99
C HIS A 76 15.38 16.61 -8.22
N SER A 77 16.70 16.76 -8.08
CA SER A 77 17.33 17.86 -7.32
C SER A 77 17.12 19.25 -7.93
N ALA A 78 16.75 19.33 -9.20
CA ALA A 78 16.39 20.58 -9.87
C ALA A 78 15.00 21.11 -9.48
N ALA A 79 14.18 20.31 -8.77
CA ALA A 79 12.89 20.77 -8.27
C ALA A 79 13.10 21.80 -7.17
N VAL A 80 12.29 22.86 -7.19
CA VAL A 80 12.29 23.91 -6.17
C VAL A 80 10.90 23.98 -5.55
N GLY A 81 10.86 24.17 -4.24
CA GLY A 81 9.63 24.36 -3.49
C GLY A 81 9.93 24.90 -2.10
N ALA A 82 8.99 25.65 -1.56
CA ALA A 82 9.07 26.21 -0.22
C ALA A 82 7.91 25.74 0.66
N ARG A 83 8.15 25.71 1.97
CA ARG A 83 7.11 25.34 2.94
C ARG A 83 5.94 26.32 2.86
N GLY A 84 4.72 25.78 2.85
CA GLY A 84 3.48 26.55 2.76
C GLY A 84 2.99 26.78 1.33
N GLU A 85 3.79 26.45 0.32
CA GLU A 85 3.36 26.59 -1.08
C GLU A 85 2.32 25.53 -1.45
N PRO A 86 1.36 25.88 -2.34
CA PRO A 86 0.42 24.91 -2.87
C PRO A 86 1.13 23.93 -3.80
N CYS A 87 0.69 22.68 -3.78
CA CYS A 87 1.14 21.64 -4.70
C CYS A 87 -0.04 20.75 -5.10
N VAL A 88 0.11 20.02 -6.21
CA VAL A 88 -0.85 18.97 -6.60
C VAL A 88 -0.13 17.63 -6.67
N PHE A 89 -0.57 16.68 -5.87
CA PHE A 89 -0.06 15.32 -5.90
C PHE A 89 -0.87 14.46 -6.85
N LYS A 90 -0.20 13.82 -7.81
CA LYS A 90 -0.83 12.97 -8.82
C LYS A 90 -0.34 11.53 -8.67
N LEU A 91 -1.27 10.59 -8.66
CA LEU A 91 -1.02 9.15 -8.69
C LEU A 91 -1.64 8.56 -9.93
N SER A 92 -0.85 7.83 -10.73
CA SER A 92 -1.35 7.15 -11.92
C SER A 92 -0.96 5.68 -12.01
N LEU A 93 -1.88 4.86 -12.54
CA LEU A 93 -1.73 3.42 -12.75
C LEU A 93 -2.71 2.95 -13.85
N ASP A 94 -2.23 2.43 -14.99
CA ASP A 94 -3.07 1.80 -16.03
C ASP A 94 -4.39 2.53 -16.36
N GLY A 95 -4.30 3.82 -16.70
CA GLY A 95 -5.46 4.67 -17.03
C GLY A 95 -6.21 5.25 -15.82
N TYR A 96 -5.88 4.81 -14.60
CA TYR A 96 -6.26 5.47 -13.37
C TYR A 96 -5.40 6.71 -13.14
N LEU A 97 -6.04 7.82 -12.79
CA LEU A 97 -5.42 9.06 -12.34
C LEU A 97 -6.18 9.59 -11.11
N LEU A 98 -5.45 9.92 -10.07
CA LEU A 98 -5.94 10.61 -8.88
C LEU A 98 -5.09 11.85 -8.66
N GLU A 99 -5.74 13.01 -8.57
CA GLU A 99 -5.10 14.29 -8.28
C GLU A 99 -5.61 14.81 -6.93
N ILE A 100 -4.69 15.17 -6.06
CA ILE A 100 -4.99 15.60 -4.69
C ILE A 100 -4.26 16.93 -4.45
N PRO A 101 -4.99 18.04 -4.29
CA PRO A 101 -4.41 19.30 -3.85
C PRO A 101 -3.75 19.15 -2.48
N GLY A 102 -2.69 19.91 -2.24
CA GLY A 102 -1.96 19.86 -0.99
C GLY A 102 -1.12 21.10 -0.76
N THR A 103 -0.40 21.06 0.36
CA THR A 103 0.52 22.13 0.77
C THR A 103 1.86 21.51 1.16
N ILE A 104 2.95 22.11 0.71
CA ILE A 104 4.30 21.67 1.06
C ILE A 104 4.51 21.87 2.56
N ALA A 105 4.72 20.76 3.28
CA ALA A 105 5.02 20.76 4.71
C ALA A 105 6.53 20.95 4.96
N PHE A 106 7.38 20.37 4.10
CA PHE A 106 8.82 20.60 4.09
C PHE A 106 9.42 20.30 2.72
N PHE A 107 10.54 20.94 2.41
CA PHE A 107 11.35 20.67 1.23
C PHE A 107 12.83 20.61 1.64
N ARG A 108 13.53 19.53 1.27
CA ARG A 108 14.94 19.32 1.61
C ARG A 108 15.73 18.95 0.38
N PHE A 109 16.82 19.66 0.14
CA PHE A 109 17.74 19.38 -0.95
C PHE A 109 18.83 18.40 -0.52
N TYR A 110 19.11 17.44 -1.38
CA TYR A 110 20.27 16.58 -1.34
C TYR A 110 20.98 16.67 -2.70
N PRO A 111 22.29 16.34 -2.79
CA PRO A 111 23.03 16.48 -4.04
C PRO A 111 22.41 15.76 -5.24
N GLN A 112 21.73 14.63 -5.01
CA GLN A 112 21.17 13.78 -6.08
C GLN A 112 19.65 13.87 -6.21
N TYR A 113 18.96 14.44 -5.22
CA TYR A 113 17.49 14.46 -5.18
C TYR A 113 16.98 15.54 -4.23
N ALA A 114 15.71 15.89 -4.34
CA ALA A 114 15.00 16.64 -3.32
C ALA A 114 13.97 15.74 -2.63
N LEU A 115 13.82 15.90 -1.32
CA LEU A 115 12.77 15.25 -0.54
C LEU A 115 11.70 16.29 -0.20
N CYS A 116 10.50 16.09 -0.74
CA CYS A 116 9.35 16.94 -0.49
C CYS A 116 8.33 16.18 0.36
N GLY A 117 7.92 16.76 1.47
CA GLY A 117 6.78 16.30 2.25
C GLY A 117 5.63 17.28 2.13
N PHE A 118 4.42 16.78 1.97
CA PHE A 118 3.22 17.60 1.75
C PHE A 118 2.02 17.01 2.51
N SER A 119 1.11 17.90 2.91
CA SER A 119 -0.18 17.55 3.48
C SER A 119 -1.26 17.64 2.41
N PHE A 120 -2.27 16.78 2.48
CA PHE A 120 -3.42 16.79 1.58
C PHE A 120 -4.47 17.80 2.02
N ASN A 121 -5.06 18.47 1.05
CA ASN A 121 -6.22 19.33 1.20
C ASN A 121 -7.39 18.66 0.46
N PHE A 122 -8.10 17.77 1.15
CA PHE A 122 -9.26 17.09 0.57
C PHE A 122 -10.46 18.04 0.51
N HIS A 123 -10.84 18.45 -0.71
CA HIS A 123 -12.00 19.31 -0.93
C HIS A 123 -13.32 18.53 -1.01
N ASP A 124 -13.26 17.26 -1.38
CA ASP A 124 -14.40 16.37 -1.43
C ASP A 124 -14.08 14.98 -0.88
N PHE A 125 -15.14 14.28 -0.46
CA PHE A 125 -15.06 12.95 0.12
C PHE A 125 -14.68 11.88 -0.91
N GLU A 126 -14.97 12.05 -2.20
CA GLU A 126 -14.70 11.03 -3.21
C GLU A 126 -13.20 10.93 -3.53
N ILE A 127 -12.48 12.05 -3.59
CA ILE A 127 -11.02 12.10 -3.69
C ILE A 127 -10.39 11.49 -2.43
N GLN A 128 -10.88 11.85 -1.25
CA GLN A 128 -10.40 11.27 0.00
C GLN A 128 -10.61 9.75 0.04
N LYS A 129 -11.79 9.28 -0.35
CA LYS A 129 -12.12 7.86 -0.45
C LYS A 129 -11.23 7.14 -1.46
N ALA A 130 -11.02 7.73 -2.65
CA ALA A 130 -10.14 7.19 -3.67
C ALA A 130 -8.69 7.07 -3.17
N TYR A 131 -8.22 8.08 -2.41
CA TYR A 131 -6.91 8.04 -1.79
C TYR A 131 -6.81 6.95 -0.71
N LEU A 132 -7.81 6.84 0.17
CA LEU A 132 -7.83 5.82 1.23
C LEU A 132 -7.83 4.40 0.65
N GLN A 133 -8.42 4.19 -0.53
CA GLN A 133 -8.32 2.93 -1.26
C GLN A 133 -6.90 2.56 -1.67
N ILE A 134 -6.02 3.54 -1.88
CA ILE A 134 -4.59 3.35 -2.18
C ILE A 134 -3.79 3.18 -0.89
N LEU A 135 -4.14 3.94 0.16
CA LEU A 135 -3.50 3.84 1.48
C LEU A 135 -3.73 2.47 2.14
N GLU A 136 -4.91 1.88 1.94
CA GLU A 136 -5.29 0.61 2.57
C GLU A 136 -4.30 -0.54 2.27
N PRO A 137 -4.02 -0.91 1.01
CA PRO A 137 -3.06 -1.98 0.71
C PRO A 137 -1.65 -1.67 1.25
N VAL A 138 -1.22 -0.41 1.21
CA VAL A 138 0.09 0.00 1.75
C VAL A 138 0.15 -0.25 3.26
N THR A 139 -0.90 0.15 3.98
CA THR A 139 -1.05 -0.09 5.43
C THR A 139 -1.03 -1.58 5.76
N LEU A 140 -1.77 -2.40 5.00
CA LEU A 140 -1.86 -3.84 5.21
C LEU A 140 -0.50 -4.53 5.08
N GLY A 141 0.34 -4.12 4.11
CA GLY A 141 1.68 -4.68 3.92
C GLY A 141 2.71 -4.13 4.92
N ALA A 142 2.69 -2.81 5.14
CA ALA A 142 3.72 -2.12 5.91
C ALA A 142 3.59 -2.30 7.44
N SER A 143 2.40 -2.63 7.93
CA SER A 143 2.13 -2.84 9.36
C SER A 143 2.48 -4.26 9.87
N LEU A 144 2.85 -5.19 8.99
CA LEU A 144 3.13 -6.57 9.39
C LEU A 144 4.34 -6.67 10.32
N ALA A 145 4.13 -7.23 11.50
CA ALA A 145 5.16 -7.56 12.47
C ALA A 145 5.24 -9.08 12.69
N ALA A 146 6.45 -9.60 12.87
CA ALA A 146 6.67 -11.01 13.15
C ALA A 146 6.05 -11.41 14.50
N VAL A 147 5.32 -12.52 14.51
CA VAL A 147 4.82 -13.14 15.74
C VAL A 147 5.95 -13.94 16.37
N ASP A 148 6.09 -13.87 17.70
CA ASP A 148 7.03 -14.71 18.45
C ASP A 148 6.80 -16.19 18.10
N PRO A 149 7.82 -16.91 17.58
CA PRO A 149 7.71 -18.31 17.18
C PRO A 149 7.15 -19.21 18.30
N LYS A 150 7.40 -18.90 19.57
CA LYS A 150 6.89 -19.67 20.72
C LYS A 150 5.37 -19.57 20.88
N LYS A 151 4.75 -18.54 20.31
CA LYS A 151 3.29 -18.32 20.33
C LYS A 151 2.59 -18.88 19.10
N ILE A 152 3.34 -19.40 18.13
CA ILE A 152 2.79 -19.95 16.90
C ILE A 152 2.50 -21.44 17.11
N LYS A 153 1.22 -21.79 17.06
CA LYS A 153 0.80 -23.19 17.01
C LYS A 153 1.08 -23.78 15.64
N GLN A 154 1.95 -24.79 15.59
CA GLN A 154 2.18 -25.61 14.40
C GLN A 154 0.93 -26.46 14.13
N ASP A 155 0.50 -26.50 12.88
CA ASP A 155 -0.78 -27.09 12.46
C ASP A 155 -0.68 -28.06 11.28
N ILE A 156 0.48 -28.12 10.60
CA ILE A 156 0.74 -29.06 9.51
C ILE A 156 2.03 -29.82 9.82
N GLU A 157 1.94 -31.15 9.88
CA GLU A 157 3.08 -32.02 10.11
C GLU A 157 4.11 -31.90 8.98
N GLY A 158 5.40 -31.86 9.33
CA GLY A 158 6.49 -31.71 8.37
C GLY A 158 6.71 -30.29 7.84
N LEU A 159 5.85 -29.32 8.21
CA LEU A 159 6.03 -27.92 7.83
C LEU A 159 6.29 -27.04 9.06
N THR A 160 7.10 -26.00 8.85
CA THR A 160 7.34 -24.94 9.84
C THR A 160 6.50 -23.72 9.52
N LYS A 161 5.61 -23.36 10.44
CA LYS A 161 4.73 -22.20 10.33
C LYS A 161 5.37 -20.93 10.86
N GLU A 162 5.35 -19.89 10.06
CA GLU A 162 5.67 -18.51 10.40
C GLU A 162 4.42 -17.64 10.29
N GLN A 163 4.29 -16.62 11.16
CA GLN A 163 3.16 -15.71 11.15
C GLN A 163 3.60 -14.26 11.34
N TYR A 164 2.95 -13.38 10.58
CA TYR A 164 3.11 -11.94 10.64
C TYR A 164 1.72 -11.33 10.78
N VAL A 165 1.54 -10.46 11.77
CA VAL A 165 0.26 -9.81 12.07
C VAL A 165 0.45 -8.30 11.94
N GLY A 166 -0.51 -7.63 11.31
CA GLY A 166 -0.52 -6.18 11.15
C GLY A 166 -1.87 -5.58 11.53
N ASP A 167 -2.08 -4.35 11.09
CA ASP A 167 -3.31 -3.60 11.35
C ASP A 167 -4.52 -4.23 10.67
N LYS A 168 -5.73 -3.88 11.15
CA LYS A 168 -7.02 -4.25 10.53
C LYS A 168 -7.18 -5.75 10.26
N ALA A 169 -6.67 -6.57 11.18
CA ALA A 169 -6.65 -8.03 11.08
C ALA A 169 -5.83 -8.60 9.89
N ALA A 170 -4.93 -7.80 9.31
CA ALA A 170 -3.93 -8.27 8.35
C ALA A 170 -3.11 -9.40 8.97
N ARG A 171 -2.97 -10.50 8.23
CA ARG A 171 -2.17 -11.64 8.69
C ARG A 171 -1.58 -12.38 7.51
N LEU A 172 -0.25 -12.43 7.46
CA LEU A 172 0.48 -13.31 6.56
C LEU A 172 0.94 -14.54 7.34
N THR A 173 0.57 -15.72 6.87
CA THR A 173 1.07 -17.01 7.36
C THR A 173 1.85 -17.67 6.25
N VAL A 174 3.03 -18.19 6.57
CA VAL A 174 3.88 -18.91 5.62
C VAL A 174 4.21 -20.26 6.22
N TRP A 175 4.10 -21.31 5.43
CA TRP A 175 4.57 -22.64 5.81
C TRP A 175 5.77 -23.01 4.97
N ARG A 176 6.85 -23.41 5.64
CA ARG A 176 8.09 -23.86 5.03
C ARG A 176 8.25 -25.36 5.14
N ASP A 177 8.86 -25.95 4.12
CA ASP A 177 9.32 -27.33 4.19
C ASP A 177 10.55 -27.50 5.10
N THR A 178 11.01 -28.73 5.28
CA THR A 178 12.19 -29.06 6.10
C THR A 178 13.50 -28.52 5.52
N ALA A 179 13.56 -28.19 4.23
CA ALA A 179 14.69 -27.53 3.59
C ALA A 179 14.64 -26.00 3.73
N GLY A 180 13.58 -25.45 4.34
CA GLY A 180 13.35 -24.02 4.51
C GLY A 180 12.71 -23.34 3.30
N GLY A 181 12.33 -24.09 2.26
CA GLY A 181 11.62 -23.59 1.09
C GLY A 181 10.17 -23.21 1.42
N ILE A 182 9.63 -22.21 0.72
CA ILE A 182 8.23 -21.80 0.90
C ILE A 182 7.33 -22.85 0.24
N ASN A 183 6.61 -23.61 1.06
CA ASN A 183 5.66 -24.62 0.59
C ASN A 183 4.28 -24.01 0.32
N SER A 184 3.81 -23.11 1.19
CA SER A 184 2.53 -22.44 1.03
C SER A 184 2.46 -21.12 1.81
N PHE A 185 1.49 -20.28 1.47
CA PHE A 185 1.15 -19.09 2.26
C PHE A 185 -0.34 -18.80 2.23
N GLU A 186 -0.77 -18.05 3.24
CA GLU A 186 -2.07 -17.43 3.34
C GLU A 186 -1.90 -15.98 3.78
N PHE A 187 -2.43 -15.03 3.01
CA PHE A 187 -2.45 -13.62 3.35
C PHE A 187 -3.90 -13.14 3.51
N ARG A 188 -4.30 -12.94 4.76
CA ARG A 188 -5.53 -12.25 5.13
C ARG A 188 -5.33 -10.74 5.06
N MET A 189 -6.21 -10.07 4.32
CA MET A 189 -6.28 -8.62 4.15
C MET A 189 -7.72 -8.18 4.45
N ASN A 190 -7.97 -7.71 5.67
CA ASN A 190 -9.31 -7.43 6.20
C ASN A 190 -10.22 -8.68 6.18
N ASP A 191 -11.31 -8.61 5.41
CA ASP A 191 -12.32 -9.66 5.23
C ASP A 191 -12.03 -10.54 4.01
N TYR A 192 -10.84 -10.42 3.41
CA TYR A 192 -10.44 -11.18 2.24
C TYR A 192 -9.15 -11.96 2.50
N CYS A 193 -8.96 -13.02 1.74
CA CYS A 193 -7.80 -13.88 1.85
C CYS A 193 -7.28 -14.23 0.45
N VAL A 194 -5.97 -14.28 0.34
CA VAL A 194 -5.24 -14.83 -0.81
C VAL A 194 -4.37 -15.97 -0.31
N ARG A 195 -4.41 -17.11 -1.00
CA ARG A 195 -3.61 -18.27 -0.63
C ARG A 195 -2.98 -18.94 -1.84
N TRP A 196 -1.89 -19.63 -1.58
CA TRP A 196 -1.23 -20.47 -2.57
C TRP A 196 -0.49 -21.60 -1.84
N ALA A 197 -0.37 -22.73 -2.50
CA ALA A 197 0.42 -23.86 -2.05
C ALA A 197 1.16 -24.50 -3.24
N GLN A 198 2.26 -25.18 -2.95
CA GLN A 198 3.03 -25.92 -3.94
C GLN A 198 2.12 -26.87 -4.73
N GLY A 199 2.25 -26.83 -6.06
CA GLY A 199 1.37 -27.54 -6.99
C GLY A 199 0.21 -26.70 -7.53
N MET A 200 -0.04 -25.50 -6.98
CA MET A 200 -0.99 -24.56 -7.55
C MET A 200 -0.32 -23.68 -8.61
N THR A 201 -1.01 -23.49 -9.75
CA THR A 201 -0.56 -22.62 -10.84
C THR A 201 -0.85 -21.14 -10.57
N GLU A 202 -1.91 -20.85 -9.82
CA GLU A 202 -2.38 -19.50 -9.53
C GLU A 202 -2.74 -19.34 -8.05
N VAL A 203 -2.78 -18.10 -7.57
CA VAL A 203 -3.28 -17.79 -6.24
C VAL A 203 -4.81 -17.94 -6.18
N GLN A 204 -5.32 -18.48 -5.08
CA GLN A 204 -6.76 -18.52 -4.80
C GLN A 204 -7.16 -17.30 -3.97
N THR A 205 -8.27 -16.67 -4.33
CA THR A 205 -8.85 -15.53 -3.60
C THR A 205 -10.22 -15.90 -3.04
N GLY A 206 -10.56 -15.34 -1.87
CA GLY A 206 -11.85 -15.59 -1.22
C GLY A 206 -12.17 -14.58 -0.13
N ALA A 207 -13.43 -14.54 0.30
CA ALA A 207 -13.82 -13.81 1.51
C ALA A 207 -13.52 -14.67 2.73
N PHE A 208 -12.89 -14.09 3.75
CA PHE A 208 -12.60 -14.76 5.00
C PHE A 208 -13.90 -15.12 5.72
N ASP A 209 -14.09 -16.41 5.99
CA ASP A 209 -15.24 -16.92 6.73
C ASP A 209 -14.77 -17.62 8.01
N PRO A 210 -14.84 -16.97 9.18
CA PRO A 210 -14.42 -17.59 10.43
C PRO A 210 -15.31 -18.78 10.84
N LYS A 211 -16.53 -18.90 10.31
CA LYS A 211 -17.47 -19.98 10.64
C LYS A 211 -17.25 -21.22 9.77
N ALA A 212 -16.68 -21.06 8.57
CA ALA A 212 -16.32 -22.16 7.70
C ALA A 212 -14.94 -22.76 8.01
N ALA A 213 -14.23 -22.27 9.04
CA ALA A 213 -12.93 -22.77 9.46
C ALA A 213 -13.04 -24.24 9.95
N GLY A 214 -12.87 -25.18 9.02
CA GLY A 214 -12.79 -26.60 9.32
C GLY A 214 -11.52 -26.94 10.11
N LYS A 215 -11.45 -28.15 10.67
CA LYS A 215 -10.31 -28.64 11.49
C LYS A 215 -8.95 -28.71 10.76
N LYS A 216 -8.89 -28.42 9.46
CA LYS A 216 -7.67 -28.49 8.64
C LYS A 216 -7.06 -27.10 8.44
N GLY A 217 -6.22 -26.68 9.38
CA GLY A 217 -5.00 -25.87 9.20
C GLY A 217 -4.94 -24.62 8.30
N GLY A 218 -6.05 -24.04 7.83
CA GLY A 218 -6.03 -22.88 6.93
C GLY A 218 -7.23 -21.94 7.11
N LEU A 219 -7.13 -20.74 6.56
CA LEU A 219 -8.22 -19.77 6.54
C LEU A 219 -9.35 -20.29 5.64
N ALA A 220 -10.54 -20.42 6.21
CA ALA A 220 -11.70 -20.75 5.42
C ALA A 220 -12.14 -19.54 4.58
N MET A 221 -12.45 -19.85 3.32
CA MET A 221 -12.82 -18.87 2.33
C MET A 221 -14.19 -19.21 1.76
N SER A 222 -15.07 -18.22 1.68
CA SER A 222 -16.31 -18.28 0.92
C SER A 222 -16.11 -17.70 -0.49
N GLY A 223 -17.04 -18.05 -1.40
CA GLY A 223 -16.98 -17.63 -2.79
C GLY A 223 -17.13 -16.12 -2.97
N LEU A 224 -16.40 -15.58 -3.95
CA LEU A 224 -16.47 -14.18 -4.37
C LEU A 224 -17.11 -14.07 -5.75
N THR A 225 -17.80 -12.95 -6.01
CA THR A 225 -18.20 -12.58 -7.38
C THR A 225 -16.94 -12.31 -8.24
N PRO A 226 -17.02 -12.40 -9.58
CA PRO A 226 -15.87 -12.14 -10.45
C PRO A 226 -15.20 -10.78 -10.20
N VAL A 227 -16.00 -9.72 -10.03
CA VAL A 227 -15.52 -8.36 -9.73
C VAL A 227 -14.78 -8.32 -8.39
N GLN A 228 -15.32 -8.96 -7.36
CA GLN A 228 -14.64 -9.02 -6.05
C GLN A 228 -13.34 -9.83 -6.13
N LYS A 229 -13.28 -10.91 -6.92
CA LYS A 229 -12.05 -11.69 -7.10
C LYS A 229 -10.94 -10.83 -7.71
N GLU A 230 -11.28 -10.06 -8.75
CA GLU A 230 -10.34 -9.14 -9.40
C GLU A 230 -9.88 -8.04 -8.43
N GLU A 231 -10.81 -7.43 -7.69
CA GLU A 231 -10.49 -6.43 -6.67
C GLU A 231 -9.59 -7.00 -5.56
N VAL A 232 -9.86 -8.21 -5.05
CA VAL A 232 -9.01 -8.85 -4.02
C VAL A 232 -7.62 -9.17 -4.57
N HIS A 233 -7.53 -9.56 -5.84
CA HIS A 233 -6.25 -9.73 -6.52
C HIS A 233 -5.48 -8.40 -6.61
N TRP A 234 -6.14 -7.30 -6.98
CA TRP A 234 -5.51 -5.97 -6.96
C TRP A 234 -5.06 -5.55 -5.56
N LEU A 235 -5.87 -5.83 -4.53
CA LEU A 235 -5.51 -5.57 -3.13
C LEU A 235 -4.20 -6.27 -2.77
N PHE A 236 -4.07 -7.54 -3.15
CA PHE A 236 -2.85 -8.33 -2.97
C PHE A 236 -1.66 -7.73 -3.74
N CYS A 237 -1.84 -7.43 -5.03
CA CYS A 237 -0.80 -6.83 -5.88
C CYS A 237 -0.29 -5.49 -5.35
N LEU A 238 -1.15 -4.71 -4.69
CA LEU A 238 -0.77 -3.43 -4.09
C LEU A 238 -0.18 -3.57 -2.68
N ALA A 239 -0.56 -4.62 -1.92
CA ALA A 239 -0.03 -4.84 -0.57
C ALA A 239 1.38 -5.44 -0.58
N VAL A 240 1.65 -6.39 -1.49
CA VAL A 240 2.91 -7.15 -1.56
C VAL A 240 4.17 -6.27 -1.73
N PRO A 241 4.19 -5.23 -2.60
CA PRO A 241 5.33 -4.32 -2.69
C PRO A 241 5.69 -3.63 -1.37
N ASN A 242 4.71 -3.46 -0.48
CA ASN A 242 4.82 -2.70 0.76
C ASN A 242 5.08 -3.56 1.99
N LEU A 243 5.35 -4.87 1.83
CA LEU A 243 5.62 -5.77 2.95
C LEU A 243 6.77 -5.24 3.84
N ALA A 244 6.49 -5.15 5.13
CA ALA A 244 7.42 -4.68 6.14
C ALA A 244 8.75 -5.47 6.16
N LYS A 245 9.82 -4.84 6.64
CA LYS A 245 11.14 -5.49 6.79
C LYS A 245 11.15 -6.66 7.78
N ALA A 246 10.15 -6.73 8.66
CA ALA A 246 9.94 -7.87 9.55
C ALA A 246 9.61 -9.16 8.78
N VAL A 247 9.05 -9.04 7.57
CA VAL A 247 8.87 -10.18 6.67
C VAL A 247 10.21 -10.49 5.98
N PRO A 248 10.72 -11.73 6.08
CA PRO A 248 11.98 -12.15 5.48
C PRO A 248 12.08 -11.81 4.00
N MET A 249 13.30 -11.49 3.55
CA MET A 249 13.55 -11.01 2.19
C MET A 249 13.15 -12.04 1.11
N ASP A 250 13.38 -13.33 1.39
CA ASP A 250 13.01 -14.43 0.51
C ASP A 250 11.50 -14.56 0.36
N VAL A 251 10.72 -14.38 1.45
CA VAL A 251 9.25 -14.33 1.40
C VAL A 251 8.77 -13.13 0.59
N ARG A 252 9.34 -11.94 0.83
CA ARG A 252 8.99 -10.73 0.07
C ARG A 252 9.30 -10.90 -1.42
N LYS A 253 10.44 -11.52 -1.77
CA LYS A 253 10.82 -11.81 -3.15
C LYS A 253 9.86 -12.82 -3.79
N PHE A 254 9.54 -13.89 -3.09
CA PHE A 254 8.62 -14.93 -3.56
C PHE A 254 7.22 -14.36 -3.85
N LEU A 255 6.64 -13.62 -2.91
CA LEU A 255 5.35 -12.97 -3.12
C LEU A 255 5.43 -11.90 -4.22
N GLY A 256 6.55 -11.17 -4.29
CA GLY A 256 6.85 -10.22 -5.36
C GLY A 256 6.80 -10.85 -6.75
N GLN A 257 7.34 -12.06 -6.91
CA GLN A 257 7.26 -12.80 -8.16
C GLN A 257 5.84 -13.19 -8.53
N MET A 258 4.98 -13.48 -7.56
CA MET A 258 3.58 -13.82 -7.82
C MET A 258 2.72 -12.65 -8.29
N VAL A 259 3.12 -11.42 -7.96
CA VAL A 259 2.41 -10.20 -8.38
C VAL A 259 3.06 -9.53 -9.58
N ALA A 260 4.30 -9.89 -9.92
CA ALA A 260 5.01 -9.40 -11.10
C ALA A 260 4.57 -10.07 -12.41
N VAL A 261 3.74 -11.12 -12.35
CA VAL A 261 3.21 -11.80 -13.53
C VAL A 261 1.97 -11.07 -14.02
N LYS A 262 2.15 -10.14 -14.97
CA LYS A 262 1.23 -9.83 -16.08
C LYS A 262 2.02 -9.36 -17.29
#